data_AF-A0A1H6G2U7-F1
#
_entry.id   AF-A0A1H6G2U7-F1
#
_cell.length_a   1.000
_cell.length_b   1.000
_cell.length_c   1.000
_cell.angle_alpha   90.00
_cell.angle_beta   90.00
_cell.angle_gamma   90.00
#
_symmetry.space_group_name_H-M   'P 1'
#
loop_
_entity.id
_entity.type
_entity.pdbx_description
1 polymer ?
#
loop_
_entity_poly.entity_id
_entity_poly.type
_entity_poly.pdbx_seq_one_letter_code
_entity_poly.pdbx_strand_id
1 'polypeptide(L)' 'MDGDRLGPAAIKLAGVMARVAGWRPDEFWAATPADVRAALGGWTGEEAEGPFDGATLAAMMERFPDG' A
#
# COMPACT_ATOMS: atom_id res chain seq x y z
N MET A 1 8.31 -11.61 -19.15
CA MET A 1 8.76 -11.04 -17.86
C MET A 1 7.76 -9.93 -17.53
N ASP A 2 6.54 -10.29 -17.13
CA ASP A 2 5.43 -9.36 -16.87
C ASP A 2 5.11 -9.35 -15.37
N GLY A 3 6.14 -9.11 -14.56
CA GLY A 3 6.01 -8.76 -13.15
C GLY A 3 6.19 -7.25 -12.99
N ASP A 4 5.48 -6.65 -12.03
CA ASP A 4 5.68 -5.28 -11.52
C ASP A 4 4.89 -4.12 -12.14
N ARG A 5 3.76 -4.37 -12.81
CA ARG A 5 2.83 -3.27 -13.12
C ARG A 5 1.69 -3.22 -12.11
N LEU A 6 1.67 -2.16 -11.29
CA LEU A 6 0.50 -1.79 -10.51
C LEU A 6 -0.73 -1.72 -11.43
N GLY A 7 -1.81 -2.36 -11.00
CA GLY A 7 -3.06 -2.35 -11.76
C GLY A 7 -3.59 -0.92 -11.96
N PRO A 8 -4.45 -0.69 -12.98
CA PRO A 8 -4.94 0.66 -13.30
C PRO A 8 -5.63 1.37 -12.13
N ALA A 9 -6.29 0.62 -11.25
CA ALA A 9 -6.91 1.13 -10.04
C ALA A 9 -5.86 1.58 -9.01
N ALA A 10 -4.79 0.81 -8.83
CA ALA A 10 -3.71 1.12 -7.89
C ALA A 10 -2.92 2.36 -8.33
N ILE A 11 -2.72 2.56 -9.64
CA ILE A 11 -2.11 3.79 -10.16
C ILE A 11 -2.99 5.02 -9.89
N LYS A 12 -4.31 4.91 -10.09
CA LYS A 12 -5.24 6.01 -9.78
C LYS A 12 -5.22 6.34 -8.29
N LEU A 13 -5.23 5.32 -7.43
CA LEU A 13 -5.20 5.50 -5.99
C LEU A 13 -3.88 6.15 -5.54
N ALA A 14 -2.74 5.72 -6.08
CA ALA A 14 -1.43 6.34 -5.83
C ALA A 14 -1.41 7.83 -6.21
N GLY A 15 -1.97 8.19 -7.36
CA GLY A 15 -2.08 9.59 -7.78
C GLY A 15 -2.98 10.43 -6.86
N VAL A 16 -4.10 9.87 -6.39
CA VAL A 16 -4.97 10.53 -5.42
C VAL A 16 -4.25 10.72 -4.09
N MET A 17 -3.55 9.70 -3.61
CA MET A 17 -2.76 9.75 -2.38
C MET A 17 -1.69 10.84 -2.44
N ALA A 18 -0.88 10.87 -3.50
CA ALA A 18 0.16 11.89 -3.67
C ALA A 18 -0.43 13.32 -3.67
N ARG A 19 -1.57 13.51 -4.34
CA ARG A 19 -2.25 14.82 -4.39
C ARG A 19 -2.80 15.26 -3.04
N VAL A 20 -3.36 14.33 -2.28
CA VAL A 20 -3.90 14.55 -0.94
C VAL A 20 -2.79 14.88 0.05
N ALA A 21 -1.71 14.10 0.02
CA ALA A 21 -0.55 14.30 0.89
C ALA A 21 0.27 15.54 0.51
N GLY A 22 -0.01 16.16 -0.65
CA GLY A 22 0.74 17.30 -1.17
C GLY A 22 2.13 16.94 -1.67
N TRP A 23 2.42 15.65 -1.87
CA TRP A 23 3.73 15.17 -2.27
C TRP A 23 4.04 15.55 -3.71
N ARG A 24 5.25 16.08 -3.91
CA ARG A 24 5.85 16.17 -5.23
C ARG A 24 6.20 14.77 -5.76
N PRO A 25 6.36 14.60 -7.09
CA PRO A 25 6.71 13.29 -7.66
C PRO A 25 7.93 12.65 -6.99
N ASP A 26 8.98 13.44 -6.74
CA ASP A 26 10.21 12.95 -6.10
C ASP A 26 9.98 12.50 -4.65
N GLU A 27 9.12 13.22 -3.90
CA GLU A 27 8.76 12.87 -2.53
C GLU A 27 7.91 11.59 -2.50
N PHE A 28 6.98 11.41 -3.43
CA PHE A 28 6.17 10.19 -3.54
C PHE A 28 7.04 8.97 -3.85
N TRP A 29 8.00 9.07 -4.76
CA TRP A 29 8.89 7.96 -5.11
C TRP A 29 9.95 7.67 -4.02
N ALA A 30 10.30 8.67 -3.20
CA ALA A 30 11.19 8.50 -2.06
C ALA A 30 10.45 8.05 -0.78
N ALA A 31 9.12 8.17 -0.74
CA ALA A 31 8.32 7.84 0.43
C ALA A 31 8.45 6.36 0.79
N THR A 32 8.69 6.08 2.06
CA THR A 32 8.77 4.72 2.57
C THR A 32 7.36 4.17 2.85
N PRO A 33 7.19 2.84 2.95
CA PRO A 33 5.92 2.25 3.38
C PRO A 33 5.41 2.78 4.74
N ALA A 34 6.33 3.21 5.63
CA ALA A 34 5.97 3.83 6.91
C ALA A 34 5.36 5.22 6.72
N ASP A 35 5.91 6.03 5.80
CA ASP A 35 5.37 7.36 5.46
C ASP A 35 3.99 7.24 4.80
N VAL A 36 3.83 6.25 3.93
CA VAL A 36 2.54 5.90 3.31
C VAL A 36 1.51 5.51 4.38
N ARG A 37 1.90 4.70 5.37
CA ARG A 37 1.02 4.31 6.49
C ARG A 37 0.66 5.52 7.36
N ALA A 38 1.60 6.42 7.64
CA ALA A 38 1.34 7.63 8.42
C ALA A 38 0.36 8.57 7.68
N ALA A 39 0.54 8.75 6.36
CA ALA A 39 -0.33 9.56 5.52
C ALA A 39 -1.76 8.98 5.43
N LEU A 40 -1.89 7.66 5.28
CA LEU A 40 -3.19 6.98 5.22
C LEU A 40 -3.84 6.79 6.59
N GLY A 41 -3.04 6.73 7.66
CA GLY A 41 -3.51 6.54 9.04
C GLY A 41 -4.43 7.66 9.52
N GLY A 42 -4.25 8.89 9.01
CA GLY A 42 -5.16 10.00 9.29
C GLY A 42 -6.52 9.92 8.56
N TRP A 43 -6.66 9.00 7.60
CA TRP A 43 -7.86 8.79 6.79
C TRP A 43 -8.67 7.57 7.25
N THR A 44 -8.00 6.60 7.86
CA THR A 44 -8.64 5.46 8.52
C THR A 44 -9.07 5.87 9.92
N GLY A 45 -10.38 5.84 10.21
CA GLY A 45 -10.88 6.03 11.59
C GLY A 45 -10.29 5.01 12.56
N GLU A 46 -10.39 5.30 13.87
CA GLU A 46 -9.81 4.50 14.97
C GLU A 46 -10.12 2.98 14.90
N GLU A 47 -11.22 2.59 14.23
CA GLU A 47 -11.63 1.19 13.98
C GLU A 47 -11.10 0.54 12.67
N ALA A 48 -10.03 1.03 12.05
CA ALA A 48 -9.39 0.24 10.99
C ALA A 48 -8.68 -0.98 11.62
N GLU A 49 -9.40 -2.09 11.71
CA GLU A 49 -8.87 -3.43 11.93
C GLU A 49 -7.62 -3.57 11.05
N GLY A 50 -6.46 -3.74 11.71
CA GLY A 50 -5.15 -3.46 11.13
C GLY A 50 -4.98 -4.11 9.76
N PRO A 51 -4.37 -3.41 8.78
CA PRO A 51 -4.29 -3.92 7.43
C PRO A 51 -3.58 -5.26 7.45
N PHE A 52 -4.15 -6.21 6.71
CA PHE A 52 -3.59 -7.50 6.36
C PHE A 52 -2.06 -7.45 6.35
N ASP A 53 -1.44 -8.06 7.35
CA ASP A 53 -0.02 -7.90 7.61
C ASP A 53 0.81 -8.97 6.89
N GLY A 54 2.12 -8.73 6.80
CA GLY A 54 3.04 -9.68 6.15
C GLY A 54 3.07 -11.05 6.83
N ALA A 55 2.76 -11.11 8.13
CA ALA A 55 2.65 -12.36 8.87
C ALA A 55 1.41 -13.16 8.45
N THR A 56 0.27 -12.49 8.24
CA THR A 56 -0.97 -13.07 7.72
C THR A 56 -0.78 -13.57 6.30
N LEU A 57 -0.08 -12.80 5.46
CA LEU A 57 0.30 -13.23 4.11
C LEU A 57 1.22 -14.46 4.13
N ALA A 58 2.24 -14.47 4.98
CA ALA A 58 3.15 -15.61 5.13
C ALA A 58 2.40 -16.87 5.58
N ALA A 59 1.51 -16.73 6.56
CA ALA A 59 0.65 -17.83 7.02
C ALA A 59 -0.27 -18.35 5.91
N MET A 60 -0.76 -17.47 5.01
CA MET A 60 -1.59 -17.91 3.88
C MET A 60 -0.77 -18.61 2.79
N MET A 61 0.45 -18.15 2.48
CA MET A 61 1.35 -18.83 1.53
C MET A 61 1.78 -20.20 2.03
N GLU A 62 1.97 -20.36 3.34
CA GLU A 62 2.32 -21.64 3.96
C GLU A 62 1.12 -22.62 3.97
N ARG A 63 -0.10 -22.09 4.07
CA ARG A 63 -1.34 -22.88 4.11
C ARG A 63 -1.87 -23.24 2.73
N PHE A 64 -1.52 -22.47 1.71
CA PHE A 64 -1.86 -22.71 0.30
C PHE A 64 -0.59 -22.62 -0.56
N PRO A 65 0.32 -23.61 -0.47
CA PRO A 65 1.42 -23.69 -1.40
C PRO A 65 0.82 -24.00 -2.78
N ASP A 66 0.89 -23.04 -3.70
CA ASP A 66 0.44 -23.24 -5.08
C ASP A 66 1.22 -24.41 -5.69
N GLY A 67 0.51 -25.51 -5.96
CA GLY A 67 1.02 -26.76 -6.53
C GLY A 67 0.81 -26.86 -8.03
#